data_AF-A0A842W448-F1
#
_entry.id   AF-A0A842W448-F1
#
_cell.length_a   1.000
_cell.length_b   1.000
_cell.length_c   1.000
_cell.angle_alpha   90.00
_cell.angle_beta   90.00
_cell.angle_gamma   90.00
#
_symmetry.space_group_name_H-M   'P 1'
#
loop_
_entity.id
_entity.type
_entity.pdbx_description
1 polymer ?
#
loop_
_entity_poly.entity_id
_entity_poly.type
_entity_poly.pdbx_seq_one_letter_code
_entity_poly.pdbx_strand_id
1 'polypeptide(L)'
;MELADRLDDLDKLIKEYAPEVYEFWEERRDSSEDQGIRTGRLHENHILGIILKHYLEGDPEVTTTDIEEQYKIFFKKIARSTVSTYLNQLEKEGVLYKKRDGRTVKYLFNIPPPPDIPGFWIVRNFCLLPPYLSRASLLSQLYFNPPKKVEKYEEERKFFLGLTILTILKNRLDKCRLCQFGNRSFYQESTELMSSYIKERIDVLPEELRNFILFELGELPLFNGIKVEPDKLNEINEKIIDYVERFHSDIEFQISVSKHRQKVHLNQMDSKTK
;
A
#
# COMPACT_ATOMS: atom_id res chain seq x y z
N MET A 1 -3.92 -2.11 18.85
CA MET A 1 -4.12 -3.22 17.89
C MET A 1 -2.92 -3.21 16.97
N GLU A 2 -2.04 -4.19 17.12
CA GLU A 2 -0.78 -4.26 16.37
C GLU A 2 -1.06 -4.57 14.89
N LEU A 3 -0.16 -4.17 13.99
CA LEU A 3 -0.27 -4.43 12.54
C LEU A 3 -0.42 -5.94 12.25
N ALA A 4 0.03 -6.82 13.15
CA ALA A 4 -0.08 -8.26 13.06
C ALA A 4 -1.53 -8.77 13.13
N ASP A 5 -2.36 -8.30 14.07
CA ASP A 5 -3.79 -8.72 14.20
C ASP A 5 -4.63 -8.28 12.98
N ARG A 6 -4.13 -7.27 12.28
CA ARG A 6 -4.76 -6.57 11.15
C ARG A 6 -4.56 -7.28 9.82
N LEU A 7 -3.64 -8.23 9.79
CA LEU A 7 -3.22 -8.95 8.61
C LEU A 7 -4.09 -10.21 8.38
N ASP A 8 -4.68 -10.78 9.43
CA ASP A 8 -5.57 -11.95 9.33
C ASP A 8 -6.85 -11.67 8.53
N ASP A 9 -7.44 -10.49 8.69
CA ASP A 9 -8.59 -10.05 7.89
C ASP A 9 -8.20 -9.92 6.42
N LEU A 10 -6.99 -9.42 6.13
CA LEU A 10 -6.51 -9.31 4.76
C LEU A 10 -6.32 -10.71 4.13
N ASP A 11 -5.73 -11.66 4.86
CA ASP A 11 -5.59 -13.06 4.42
C ASP A 11 -6.94 -13.69 4.11
N LYS A 12 -7.90 -13.50 5.02
CA LYS A 12 -9.27 -14.02 4.88
C LYS A 12 -9.96 -13.43 3.65
N LEU A 13 -9.86 -12.12 3.45
CA LEU A 13 -10.44 -11.43 2.29
C LEU A 13 -9.85 -11.94 0.99
N ILE A 14 -8.52 -12.10 0.91
CA ILE A 14 -7.87 -12.60 -0.30
C ILE A 14 -8.30 -14.04 -0.60
N LYS A 15 -8.35 -14.92 0.41
CA LYS A 15 -8.87 -16.30 0.26
C LYS A 15 -10.31 -16.33 -0.22
N GLU A 16 -11.15 -15.39 0.22
CA GLU A 16 -12.57 -15.32 -0.14
C GLU A 16 -12.79 -14.73 -1.54
N TYR A 17 -12.11 -13.64 -1.87
CA TYR A 17 -12.40 -12.83 -3.08
C TYR A 17 -11.52 -13.19 -4.29
N ALA A 18 -10.26 -13.54 -4.06
CA ALA A 18 -9.28 -13.82 -5.10
C ALA A 18 -8.28 -14.90 -4.65
N PRO A 19 -8.75 -16.13 -4.42
CA PRO A 19 -7.89 -17.22 -3.97
C PRO A 19 -6.72 -17.50 -4.94
N GLU A 20 -6.87 -17.18 -6.23
CA GLU A 20 -5.84 -17.34 -7.24
C GLU A 20 -4.61 -16.41 -7.06
N VAL A 21 -4.75 -15.33 -6.28
CA VAL A 21 -3.60 -14.49 -5.91
C VAL A 21 -3.03 -14.86 -4.53
N TYR A 22 -3.63 -15.83 -3.85
CA TYR A 22 -3.26 -16.18 -2.46
C TYR A 22 -1.78 -16.59 -2.35
N GLU A 23 -1.29 -17.42 -3.26
CA GLU A 23 0.06 -17.96 -3.22
C GLU A 23 1.14 -16.89 -3.39
N PHE A 24 0.88 -15.85 -4.17
CA PHE A 24 1.87 -14.80 -4.47
C PHE A 24 1.87 -13.66 -3.45
N TRP A 25 0.78 -13.46 -2.71
CA TRP A 25 0.76 -12.44 -1.65
C TRP A 25 1.27 -12.99 -0.29
N GLU A 26 1.24 -14.31 -0.08
CA GLU A 26 1.72 -15.00 1.14
C GLU A 26 3.25 -14.95 1.33
N GLU A 27 4.02 -14.55 0.30
CA GLU A 27 5.47 -14.25 0.39
C GLU A 27 5.76 -12.97 1.21
N ARG A 28 5.19 -12.89 2.41
CA ARG A 28 5.24 -11.78 3.38
C ARG A 28 6.64 -11.40 3.87
N ARG A 29 7.72 -12.00 3.37
CA ARG A 29 9.10 -11.69 3.79
C ARG A 29 10.05 -11.88 2.62
N ASP A 30 10.39 -10.78 1.96
CA ASP A 30 11.49 -10.80 1.01
C ASP A 30 12.79 -11.07 1.79
N SER A 31 13.32 -12.29 1.71
CA SER A 31 14.54 -12.67 2.42
C SER A 31 15.76 -11.84 1.99
N SER A 32 15.70 -11.15 0.85
CA SER A 32 16.72 -10.19 0.41
C SER A 32 16.64 -8.86 1.18
N GLU A 33 15.45 -8.42 1.62
CA GLU A 33 15.30 -7.26 2.51
C GLU A 33 16.00 -7.54 3.86
N ASP A 34 15.89 -8.76 4.38
CA ASP A 34 16.58 -9.18 5.62
C ASP A 34 18.13 -9.12 5.48
N GLN A 35 18.69 -9.42 4.30
CA GLN A 35 20.12 -9.21 4.04
C GLN A 35 20.49 -7.73 3.93
N GLY A 36 19.64 -6.91 3.30
CA GLY A 36 19.81 -5.44 3.25
C GLY A 36 19.81 -4.81 4.63
N ILE A 37 18.90 -5.23 5.52
CA ILE A 37 18.84 -4.83 6.94
C ILE A 37 20.16 -5.19 7.65
N ARG A 38 20.68 -6.40 7.44
CA ARG A 38 21.93 -6.86 8.09
C ARG A 38 23.17 -6.03 7.71
N THR A 39 23.18 -5.39 6.55
CA THR A 39 24.33 -4.58 6.07
C THR A 39 24.25 -3.10 6.44
N GLY A 40 23.16 -2.64 7.09
CA GLY A 40 23.01 -1.27 7.59
C GLY A 40 22.71 -0.20 6.53
N ARG A 41 22.97 -0.45 5.23
CA ARG A 41 22.64 0.46 4.12
C ARG A 41 21.13 0.72 3.97
N LEU A 42 20.31 -0.21 4.43
CA LEU A 42 18.84 -0.07 4.40
C LEU A 42 18.35 0.99 5.41
N HIS A 43 18.99 1.10 6.57
CA HIS A 43 18.58 2.01 7.64
C HIS A 43 18.78 3.48 7.26
N GLU A 44 19.90 3.79 6.61
CA GLU A 44 20.19 5.13 6.10
C GLU A 44 19.14 5.58 5.07
N ASN A 45 18.86 4.73 4.08
CA ASN A 45 17.86 4.98 3.06
C ASN A 45 16.45 5.13 3.65
N HIS A 46 16.08 4.28 4.61
CA HIS A 46 14.81 4.39 5.32
C HIS A 46 14.68 5.72 6.06
N ILE A 47 15.73 6.15 6.75
CA ILE A 47 15.75 7.45 7.43
C ILE A 47 15.58 8.56 6.40
N LEU A 48 16.38 8.59 5.32
CA LEU A 48 16.22 9.57 4.25
C LEU A 48 14.81 9.56 3.64
N GLY A 49 14.21 8.39 3.45
CA GLY A 49 12.85 8.22 2.97
C GLY A 49 11.80 8.80 3.92
N ILE A 50 11.97 8.63 5.24
CA ILE A 50 11.10 9.24 6.25
C ILE A 50 11.21 10.77 6.20
N ILE A 51 12.43 11.32 6.14
CA ILE A 51 12.64 12.78 6.07
C ILE A 51 12.01 13.33 4.78
N LEU A 52 12.16 12.63 3.65
CA LEU A 52 11.58 13.01 2.37
C LEU A 52 10.04 12.96 2.40
N LYS A 53 9.45 11.95 3.03
CA LYS A 53 7.99 11.89 3.24
C LYS A 53 7.49 13.13 3.98
N HIS A 54 8.11 13.44 5.13
CA HIS A 54 7.76 14.61 5.94
C HIS A 54 7.88 15.92 5.15
N TYR A 55 8.97 16.08 4.39
CA TYR A 55 9.17 17.22 3.48
C TYR A 55 8.01 17.38 2.48
N LEU A 56 7.58 16.29 1.83
CA LEU A 56 6.50 16.31 0.83
C LEU A 56 5.11 16.50 1.44
N GLU A 57 4.93 16.13 2.69
CA GLU A 57 3.70 16.38 3.47
C GLU A 57 3.62 17.82 4.01
N GLY A 58 4.63 18.66 3.73
CA GLY A 58 4.67 20.07 4.15
C GLY A 58 5.29 20.29 5.53
N ASP A 59 5.90 19.26 6.12
CA ASP A 59 6.58 19.33 7.42
C ASP A 59 8.07 18.96 7.28
N PRO A 60 8.92 19.85 6.74
CA PRO A 60 10.31 19.53 6.39
C PRO A 60 11.26 19.40 7.58
N GLU A 61 10.80 19.72 8.80
CA GLU A 61 11.61 19.77 10.02
C GLU A 61 11.33 18.57 10.92
N VAL A 62 12.16 17.53 10.86
CA VAL A 62 11.92 16.30 11.64
C VAL A 62 12.90 16.15 12.80
N THR A 63 12.40 15.67 13.93
CA THR A 63 13.23 15.28 15.08
C THR A 63 13.62 13.81 15.01
N THR A 64 14.60 13.41 15.82
CA THR A 64 14.93 11.98 16.01
C THR A 64 13.72 11.18 16.52
N THR A 65 12.84 11.81 17.31
CA THR A 65 11.63 11.16 17.82
C THR A 65 10.64 10.93 16.69
N ASP A 66 10.38 11.92 15.83
CA ASP A 66 9.48 11.76 14.68
C ASP A 66 9.95 10.63 13.76
N ILE A 67 11.27 10.57 13.51
CA ILE A 67 11.86 9.50 12.72
C ILE A 67 11.67 8.15 13.40
N GLU A 68 11.95 8.02 14.70
CA GLU A 68 11.72 6.77 15.44
C GLU A 68 10.25 6.31 15.35
N GLU A 69 9.31 7.26 15.44
CA GLU A 69 7.89 6.99 15.39
C GLU A 69 7.38 6.59 14.00
N GLN A 70 7.89 7.20 12.93
CA GLN A 70 7.62 6.74 11.58
C GLN A 70 8.33 5.41 11.29
N TYR A 71 9.56 5.25 11.79
CA TYR A 71 10.36 4.06 11.56
C TYR A 71 9.68 2.81 12.15
N LYS A 72 9.10 2.89 13.35
CA LYS A 72 8.34 1.78 13.96
C LYS A 72 7.04 1.45 13.20
N ILE A 73 6.48 2.39 12.45
CA ILE A 73 5.27 2.16 11.63
C ILE A 73 5.66 1.39 10.37
N PHE A 74 6.79 1.74 9.77
CA PHE A 74 7.17 1.24 8.46
C PHE A 74 8.22 0.14 8.46
N PHE A 75 8.91 -0.10 9.57
CA PHE A 75 10.05 -1.01 9.58
C PHE A 75 10.19 -1.71 10.92
N LYS A 76 11.02 -2.76 10.96
CA LYS A 76 11.41 -3.41 12.21
C LYS A 76 12.08 -2.39 13.12
N LYS A 77 11.54 -2.20 14.32
CA LYS A 77 12.05 -1.23 15.30
C LYS A 77 13.56 -1.39 15.48
N ILE A 78 14.27 -0.27 15.41
CA ILE A 78 15.69 -0.15 15.71
C ILE A 78 15.91 0.69 16.97
N ALA A 79 17.11 0.61 17.55
CA ALA A 79 17.46 1.44 18.70
C ALA A 79 17.54 2.92 18.30
N ARG A 80 17.10 3.82 19.19
CA ARG A 80 17.23 5.27 18.98
C ARG A 80 18.67 5.72 18.74
N SER A 81 19.64 5.04 19.36
CA SER A 81 21.06 5.26 19.11
C SER A 81 21.43 5.00 17.66
N THR A 82 20.89 3.94 17.04
CA THR A 82 21.06 3.63 15.62
C THR A 82 20.52 4.75 14.74
N VAL A 83 19.30 5.23 15.00
CA VAL A 83 18.72 6.38 14.27
C VAL A 83 19.63 7.61 14.39
N SER A 84 20.09 7.90 15.60
CA SER A 84 20.96 9.05 15.88
C SER A 84 22.31 8.94 15.16
N THR A 85 22.89 7.74 15.08
CA THR A 85 24.14 7.47 14.35
C THR A 85 24.00 7.81 12.88
N TYR A 86 22.97 7.30 12.21
CA TYR A 86 22.74 7.58 10.79
C TYR A 86 22.43 9.06 10.52
N LEU A 87 21.64 9.70 11.38
CA LEU A 87 21.36 11.13 11.26
C LEU A 87 22.63 11.99 11.35
N ASN A 88 23.55 11.65 12.26
CA ASN A 88 24.83 12.35 12.36
C ASN A 88 25.76 12.02 11.19
N GLN A 89 25.68 10.81 10.62
CA GLN A 89 26.45 10.45 9.43
C GLN A 89 25.98 11.26 8.21
N LEU A 90 24.68 11.29 7.95
CA LEU A 90 24.06 12.06 6.86
C LEU A 90 24.31 13.56 6.99
N GLU A 91 24.40 14.09 8.22
CA GLU A 91 24.79 15.47 8.48
C GLU A 91 26.28 15.72 8.14
N LYS A 92 27.18 14.83 8.57
CA LYS A 92 28.61 14.92 8.23
C LYS A 92 28.88 14.82 6.73
N GLU A 93 28.09 14.01 6.03
CA GLU A 93 28.15 13.85 4.57
C GLU A 93 27.52 15.02 3.82
N GLY A 94 26.93 15.99 4.53
CA GLY A 94 26.35 17.21 3.96
C GLY A 94 24.99 17.00 3.30
N VAL A 95 24.38 15.83 3.47
CA VAL A 95 23.02 15.52 2.97
C VAL A 95 21.97 16.24 3.81
N LEU A 96 22.18 16.26 5.14
CA LEU A 96 21.29 16.92 6.10
C LEU A 96 21.96 18.12 6.77
N TYR A 97 21.17 19.08 7.18
CA TYR A 97 21.56 20.14 8.09
C TYR A 97 20.84 19.99 9.44
N LYS A 98 21.54 20.34 10.51
CA LYS A 98 21.07 20.23 11.89
C LYS A 98 20.70 21.61 12.45
N LYS A 99 19.42 21.82 12.73
CA LYS A 99 18.90 23.04 13.39
C LYS A 99 18.63 22.74 14.86
N ARG A 100 19.13 23.59 15.76
CA ARG A 100 18.86 23.47 17.20
C ARG A 100 17.85 24.52 17.63
N ASP A 101 16.83 24.06 18.33
CA ASP A 101 15.84 24.91 19.00
C ASP A 101 15.78 24.51 20.48
N GLY A 102 16.57 25.21 21.30
CA GLY A 102 16.81 24.84 22.69
C GLY A 102 17.41 23.44 22.85
N ARG A 103 16.68 22.54 23.51
CA ARG A 103 17.06 21.11 23.68
C ARG A 103 16.64 20.23 22.51
N THR A 104 15.78 20.74 21.62
CA THR A 104 15.26 20.00 20.48
C THR A 104 16.20 20.14 19.30
N VAL A 105 16.48 19.01 18.67
CA VAL A 105 17.30 18.93 17.47
C VAL A 105 16.39 18.55 16.31
N LYS A 106 16.39 19.39 15.28
CA LYS A 106 15.66 19.17 14.03
C LYS A 106 16.65 18.91 12.90
N TYR A 107 16.28 18.00 12.02
CA TYR A 107 17.04 17.59 10.85
C TYR A 107 16.24 17.97 9.60
N LEU A 108 16.92 18.54 8.62
CA LEU A 108 16.35 18.94 7.34
C LEU A 108 17.32 18.57 6.22
N PHE A 109 16.83 18.45 4.99
CA PHE A 109 17.72 18.38 3.83
C PHE A 109 18.53 19.67 3.70
N ASN A 110 19.84 19.53 3.46
CA ASN A 110 20.73 20.65 3.23
C ASN A 110 20.42 21.34 1.88
N ILE A 111 20.11 20.53 0.87
CA ILE A 111 19.59 20.98 -0.42
C ILE A 111 18.14 20.50 -0.51
N PRO A 112 17.16 21.41 -0.67
CA PRO A 112 15.76 21.02 -0.81
C PRO A 112 15.59 19.98 -1.92
N PRO A 113 14.91 18.86 -1.65
CA PRO A 113 14.56 17.91 -2.67
C PRO A 113 13.72 18.60 -3.78
N PRO A 114 13.96 18.31 -5.08
CA PRO A 114 13.17 18.90 -6.16
C PRO A 114 11.66 18.83 -5.89
N PRO A 115 10.90 19.92 -6.13
CA PRO A 115 9.47 20.01 -5.78
C PRO A 115 8.62 19.01 -6.57
N ASP A 116 9.14 18.55 -7.71
CA ASP A 116 8.55 17.60 -8.63
C ASP A 116 9.13 16.19 -8.48
N ILE A 117 9.81 15.87 -7.35
CA ILE A 117 10.24 14.50 -7.08
C ILE A 117 9.04 13.57 -7.24
N PRO A 118 9.01 12.73 -8.29
CA PRO A 118 7.94 11.78 -8.41
C PRO A 118 8.13 10.82 -7.24
N GLY A 119 7.04 10.33 -6.65
CA GLY A 119 7.14 9.36 -5.55
C GLY A 119 8.04 8.14 -5.90
N PHE A 120 8.33 7.93 -7.17
CA PHE A 120 9.48 7.19 -7.70
C PHE A 120 10.78 7.25 -6.86
N TRP A 121 11.27 8.44 -6.47
CA TRP A 121 12.53 8.55 -5.69
C TRP A 121 12.36 8.12 -4.23
N ILE A 122 11.13 8.14 -3.72
CA ILE A 122 10.79 7.61 -2.40
C ILE A 122 10.80 6.09 -2.46
N VAL A 123 10.19 5.49 -3.49
CA VAL A 123 10.13 4.04 -3.68
C VAL A 123 11.52 3.39 -3.70
N ARG A 124 12.54 4.08 -4.24
CA ARG A 124 13.91 3.56 -4.33
C ARG A 124 14.61 3.45 -2.97
N ASN A 125 14.17 4.24 -1.98
CA ASN A 125 14.84 4.40 -0.69
C ASN A 125 13.95 4.07 0.52
N PHE A 126 12.64 3.96 0.32
CA PHE A 126 11.63 3.78 1.36
C PHE A 126 10.75 2.57 1.02
N CYS A 127 10.68 1.59 1.93
CA CYS A 127 9.77 0.46 1.74
C CYS A 127 8.31 0.94 1.89
N LEU A 128 7.56 0.89 0.79
CA LEU A 128 6.13 1.26 0.77
C LEU A 128 5.20 0.08 1.13
N LEU A 129 5.78 -1.08 1.43
CA LEU A 129 5.06 -2.28 1.86
C LEU A 129 4.14 -2.01 3.06
N PRO A 130 4.63 -1.54 4.23
CA PRO A 130 3.77 -1.30 5.39
C PRO A 130 2.67 -0.26 5.18
N PRO A 131 2.90 0.90 4.51
CA PRO A 131 1.80 1.81 4.18
C PRO A 131 0.68 1.16 3.37
N TYR A 132 1.02 0.37 2.33
CA TYR A 132 0.02 -0.34 1.54
C TYR A 132 -0.68 -1.44 2.34
N LEU A 133 0.05 -2.21 3.16
CA LEU A 133 -0.53 -3.25 4.02
C LEU A 133 -1.45 -2.67 5.11
N SER A 134 -1.05 -1.56 5.73
CA SER A 134 -1.86 -0.85 6.71
C SER A 134 -3.16 -0.35 6.08
N ARG A 135 -3.10 0.24 4.88
CA ARG A 135 -4.30 0.63 4.11
C ARG A 135 -5.17 -0.57 3.78
N ALA A 136 -4.59 -1.63 3.22
CA ALA A 136 -5.33 -2.84 2.86
C ALA A 136 -6.06 -3.43 4.07
N SER A 137 -5.40 -3.47 5.22
CA SER A 137 -5.99 -3.92 6.48
C SER A 137 -7.13 -3.00 6.98
N LEU A 138 -6.98 -1.69 6.87
CA LEU A 138 -8.04 -0.76 7.27
C LEU A 138 -9.28 -0.94 6.38
N LEU A 139 -9.09 -1.20 5.08
CA LEU A 139 -10.19 -1.43 4.15
C LEU A 139 -10.77 -2.86 4.23
N SER A 140 -9.99 -3.86 4.64
CA SER A 140 -10.53 -5.21 4.91
C SER A 140 -11.48 -5.20 6.11
N GLN A 141 -11.27 -4.31 7.09
CA GLN A 141 -12.24 -4.09 8.17
C GLN A 141 -13.58 -3.61 7.62
N LEU A 142 -13.58 -2.70 6.63
CA LEU A 142 -14.82 -2.29 5.96
C LEU A 142 -15.46 -3.49 5.27
N TYR A 143 -14.69 -4.38 4.63
CA TYR A 143 -15.24 -5.55 3.93
C TYR A 143 -16.07 -6.45 4.87
N PHE A 144 -15.52 -6.82 6.03
CA PHE A 144 -16.20 -7.70 6.99
C PHE A 144 -17.14 -6.98 7.95
N ASN A 145 -16.75 -5.83 8.48
CA ASN A 145 -17.40 -5.14 9.59
C ASN A 145 -17.55 -3.64 9.31
N PRO A 146 -18.36 -3.24 8.30
CA PRO A 146 -18.52 -1.84 7.97
C PRO A 146 -19.25 -1.09 9.11
N PRO A 147 -18.87 0.16 9.42
CA PRO A 147 -19.52 0.97 10.45
C PRO A 147 -21.01 1.21 10.20
N LYS A 148 -21.39 1.32 8.92
CA LYS A 148 -22.78 1.40 8.47
C LYS A 148 -23.01 0.29 7.44
N LYS A 149 -23.92 -0.63 7.76
CA LYS A 149 -24.34 -1.71 6.86
C LYS A 149 -25.46 -1.24 5.95
N VAL A 150 -25.36 -1.58 4.67
CA VAL A 150 -26.45 -1.45 3.69
C VAL A 150 -26.68 -2.83 3.10
N GLU A 151 -27.57 -3.61 3.72
CA GLU A 151 -27.80 -5.03 3.39
C GLU A 151 -28.17 -5.22 1.92
N LYS A 152 -28.91 -4.26 1.33
CA LYS A 152 -29.33 -4.28 -0.06
C LYS A 152 -28.17 -4.38 -1.07
N TYR A 153 -27.02 -3.82 -0.75
CA TYR A 153 -25.88 -3.71 -1.66
C TYR A 153 -24.62 -4.40 -1.12
N GLU A 154 -24.80 -5.45 -0.31
CA GLU A 154 -23.67 -6.09 0.37
C GLU A 154 -22.70 -6.74 -0.61
N GLU A 155 -23.19 -7.39 -1.67
CA GLU A 155 -22.37 -8.09 -2.64
C GLU A 155 -21.54 -7.11 -3.49
N GLU A 156 -22.16 -6.03 -3.96
CA GLU A 156 -21.53 -4.97 -4.75
C GLU A 156 -20.48 -4.23 -3.93
N ARG A 157 -20.79 -3.95 -2.65
CA ARG A 157 -19.84 -3.34 -1.73
C ARG A 157 -18.65 -4.25 -1.45
N LYS A 158 -18.87 -5.55 -1.25
CA LYS A 158 -17.79 -6.54 -1.11
C LYS A 158 -16.96 -6.63 -2.38
N PHE A 159 -17.60 -6.65 -3.55
CA PHE A 159 -16.91 -6.64 -4.84
C PHE A 159 -16.04 -5.40 -5.00
N PHE A 160 -16.59 -4.22 -4.73
CA PHE A 160 -15.89 -2.94 -4.77
C PHE A 160 -14.65 -2.95 -3.87
N LEU A 161 -14.81 -3.39 -2.62
CA LEU A 161 -13.72 -3.44 -1.65
C LEU A 161 -12.68 -4.50 -2.02
N GLY A 162 -13.10 -5.69 -2.45
CA GLY A 162 -12.20 -6.75 -2.90
C GLY A 162 -11.32 -6.30 -4.07
N LEU A 163 -11.93 -5.64 -5.05
CA LEU A 163 -11.21 -5.06 -6.18
C LEU A 163 -10.25 -3.94 -5.78
N THR A 164 -10.66 -3.10 -4.83
CA THR A 164 -9.79 -2.06 -4.26
C THR A 164 -8.57 -2.69 -3.58
N ILE A 165 -8.76 -3.74 -2.78
CA ILE A 165 -7.66 -4.46 -2.12
C ILE A 165 -6.71 -5.06 -3.15
N LEU A 166 -7.22 -5.72 -4.19
CA LEU A 166 -6.37 -6.21 -5.28
C LEU A 166 -5.56 -5.07 -5.91
N THR A 167 -6.19 -3.92 -6.13
CA THR A 167 -5.49 -2.76 -6.69
C THR A 167 -4.40 -2.25 -5.76
N ILE A 168 -4.63 -2.19 -4.45
CA ILE A 168 -3.62 -1.82 -3.45
C ILE A 168 -2.42 -2.76 -3.50
N LEU A 169 -2.67 -4.07 -3.56
CA LEU A 169 -1.62 -5.07 -3.67
C LEU A 169 -0.84 -4.94 -4.98
N LYS A 170 -1.52 -4.70 -6.11
CA LYS A 170 -0.87 -4.47 -7.40
C LYS A 170 -0.03 -3.20 -7.37
N ASN A 171 -0.58 -2.09 -6.85
CA ASN A 171 0.12 -0.81 -6.75
C ASN A 171 1.38 -0.94 -5.88
N ARG A 172 1.29 -1.70 -4.79
CA ARG A 172 2.44 -2.11 -3.99
C ARG A 172 3.50 -2.84 -4.84
N LEU A 173 3.14 -3.90 -5.56
CA LEU A 173 4.10 -4.66 -6.38
C LEU A 173 4.77 -3.78 -7.45
N ASP A 174 3.98 -2.90 -8.08
CA ASP A 174 4.43 -1.91 -9.06
C ASP A 174 5.48 -0.95 -8.52
N LYS A 175 5.42 -0.63 -7.22
CA LYS A 175 6.44 0.15 -6.54
C LYS A 175 7.60 -0.75 -6.10
N CYS A 176 7.32 -1.92 -5.52
CA CYS A 176 8.35 -2.86 -5.05
C CYS A 176 9.32 -3.29 -6.15
N ARG A 177 8.87 -3.44 -7.41
CA ARG A 177 9.77 -3.73 -8.55
C ARG A 177 10.83 -2.64 -8.79
N LEU A 178 10.59 -1.41 -8.33
CA LEU A 178 11.52 -0.28 -8.43
C LEU A 178 12.49 -0.22 -7.24
N CYS A 179 12.23 -0.99 -6.18
CA CYS A 179 13.12 -1.09 -5.03
C CYS A 179 14.46 -1.69 -5.47
N GLN A 180 15.57 -1.09 -5.04
CA GLN A 180 16.91 -1.60 -5.33
C GLN A 180 17.26 -2.87 -4.54
N PHE A 181 16.48 -3.18 -3.50
CA PHE A 181 16.69 -4.32 -2.61
C PHE A 181 15.74 -5.50 -2.86
N GLY A 182 14.71 -5.29 -3.70
CA GLY A 182 13.69 -6.28 -3.99
C GLY A 182 14.04 -7.22 -5.14
N ASN A 183 13.46 -8.42 -5.14
CA ASN A 183 13.54 -9.35 -6.26
C ASN A 183 12.74 -8.85 -7.48
N ARG A 184 13.43 -8.16 -8.40
CA ARG A 184 12.78 -7.50 -9.55
C ARG A 184 12.00 -8.44 -10.46
N SER A 185 12.51 -9.64 -10.75
CA SER A 185 11.81 -10.58 -11.65
C SER A 185 10.52 -11.07 -11.02
N PHE A 186 10.57 -11.46 -9.75
CA PHE A 186 9.38 -11.86 -9.00
C PHE A 186 8.31 -10.75 -8.98
N TYR A 187 8.71 -9.51 -8.65
CA TYR A 187 7.76 -8.41 -8.61
C TYR A 187 7.19 -8.08 -9.99
N GLN A 188 7.97 -8.24 -11.06
CA GLN A 188 7.50 -8.04 -12.41
C GLN A 188 6.43 -9.08 -12.79
N GLU A 189 6.73 -10.37 -12.63
CA GLU A 189 5.79 -11.46 -12.92
C GLU A 189 4.50 -11.32 -12.10
N SER A 190 4.64 -11.05 -10.80
CA SER A 190 3.49 -10.85 -9.89
C SER A 190 2.64 -9.64 -10.30
N THR A 191 3.26 -8.56 -10.75
CA THR A 191 2.56 -7.35 -11.23
C THR A 191 1.77 -7.64 -12.50
N GLU A 192 2.37 -8.35 -13.46
CA GLU A 192 1.72 -8.72 -14.72
C GLU A 192 0.51 -9.62 -14.46
N LEU A 193 0.67 -10.62 -13.59
CA LEU A 193 -0.39 -11.53 -13.17
C LEU A 193 -1.54 -10.77 -12.47
N MET A 194 -1.23 -9.96 -11.46
CA MET A 194 -2.24 -9.13 -10.77
C MET A 194 -2.96 -8.19 -11.71
N SER A 195 -2.26 -7.60 -12.68
CA SER A 195 -2.85 -6.70 -13.67
C SER A 195 -3.87 -7.42 -14.55
N SER A 196 -3.61 -8.68 -14.92
CA SER A 196 -4.58 -9.51 -15.63
C SER A 196 -5.84 -9.75 -14.79
N TYR A 197 -5.68 -10.16 -13.53
CA TYR A 197 -6.80 -10.45 -12.64
C TYR A 197 -7.65 -9.22 -12.30
N ILE A 198 -7.04 -8.05 -12.19
CA ILE A 198 -7.75 -6.78 -12.01
C ILE A 198 -8.49 -6.44 -13.30
N LYS A 199 -7.84 -6.54 -14.47
CA LYS A 199 -8.45 -6.22 -15.77
C LYS A 199 -9.76 -6.99 -15.99
N GLU A 200 -9.79 -8.27 -15.66
CA GLU A 200 -10.99 -9.13 -15.77
C GLU A 200 -12.16 -8.73 -14.85
N ARG A 201 -11.89 -7.89 -13.85
CA ARG A 201 -12.84 -7.41 -12.83
C ARG A 201 -13.20 -5.93 -12.98
N ILE A 202 -12.62 -5.22 -13.96
CA ILE A 202 -12.90 -3.78 -14.17
C ILE A 202 -13.33 -3.45 -15.59
N ASP A 203 -13.23 -4.39 -16.52
CA ASP A 203 -13.30 -4.11 -17.95
C ASP A 203 -14.63 -3.47 -18.38
N VAL A 204 -15.73 -3.82 -17.72
CA VAL A 204 -17.07 -3.26 -18.00
C VAL A 204 -17.50 -2.19 -17.00
N LEU A 205 -16.67 -1.85 -16.01
CA LEU A 205 -16.97 -0.78 -15.05
C LEU A 205 -16.85 0.60 -15.70
N PRO A 206 -17.73 1.56 -15.33
CA PRO A 206 -17.63 2.96 -15.73
C PRO A 206 -16.29 3.58 -15.36
N GLU A 207 -15.80 4.50 -16.20
CA GLU A 207 -14.50 5.14 -16.02
C GLU A 207 -14.38 5.88 -14.68
N GLU A 208 -15.44 6.58 -14.26
CA GLU A 208 -15.47 7.28 -12.97
C GLU A 208 -15.25 6.32 -11.80
N LEU A 209 -15.97 5.19 -11.79
CA LEU A 209 -15.83 4.15 -10.76
C LEU A 209 -14.42 3.52 -10.79
N ARG A 210 -13.89 3.25 -11.99
CA ARG A 210 -12.53 2.73 -12.15
C ARG A 210 -11.50 3.70 -11.60
N ASN A 211 -11.63 4.99 -11.92
CA ASN A 211 -10.66 5.99 -11.48
C ASN A 211 -10.66 6.11 -9.95
N PHE A 212 -11.84 6.10 -9.34
CA PHE A 212 -11.97 6.12 -7.88
C PHE A 212 -11.31 4.89 -7.23
N ILE A 213 -11.54 3.68 -7.77
CA ILE A 213 -10.94 2.45 -7.22
C ILE A 213 -9.43 2.40 -7.45
N LEU A 214 -8.97 2.70 -8.67
CA LEU A 214 -7.60 2.45 -9.09
C LEU A 214 -6.61 3.53 -8.63
N PHE A 215 -7.03 4.80 -8.66
CA PHE A 215 -6.13 5.94 -8.48
C PHE A 215 -6.40 6.73 -7.21
N GLU A 216 -7.64 6.72 -6.70
CA GLU A 216 -7.97 7.43 -5.47
C GLU A 216 -7.88 6.52 -4.25
N LEU A 217 -8.75 5.51 -4.15
CA LEU A 217 -8.83 4.64 -2.97
C LEU A 217 -7.70 3.61 -2.93
N GLY A 218 -7.33 3.07 -4.10
CA GLY A 218 -6.31 2.03 -4.25
C GLY A 218 -4.86 2.49 -4.13
N GLU A 219 -4.60 3.80 -3.98
CA GLU A 219 -3.26 4.38 -4.04
C GLU A 219 -2.95 5.21 -2.78
N LEU A 220 -1.68 5.35 -2.40
CA LEU A 220 -1.25 6.12 -1.23
C LEU A 220 -1.41 7.63 -1.46
N PRO A 221 -1.57 8.46 -0.40
CA PRO A 221 -1.65 9.91 -0.56
C PRO A 221 -0.42 10.52 -1.21
N LEU A 222 0.73 9.91 -0.96
CA LEU A 222 1.99 10.26 -1.60
C LEU A 222 1.98 10.11 -3.14
N PHE A 223 1.05 9.32 -3.67
CA PHE A 223 0.84 9.11 -5.10
C PHE A 223 -0.55 9.62 -5.53
N ASN A 224 -1.03 10.69 -4.88
CA ASN A 224 -2.32 11.35 -5.14
C ASN A 224 -3.57 10.54 -4.77
N GLY A 225 -3.44 9.46 -4.01
CA GLY A 225 -4.59 8.75 -3.47
C GLY A 225 -5.24 9.46 -2.28
N ILE A 226 -6.39 8.97 -1.82
CA ILE A 226 -7.08 9.55 -0.67
C ILE A 226 -6.50 9.04 0.64
N LYS A 227 -6.41 9.87 1.68
CA LYS A 227 -5.91 9.44 3.00
C LYS A 227 -6.88 8.46 3.67
N VAL A 228 -6.38 7.26 4.03
CA VAL A 228 -7.15 6.21 4.72
C VAL A 228 -6.60 6.04 6.13
N GLU A 229 -7.34 6.51 7.11
CA GLU A 229 -6.99 6.47 8.54
C GLU A 229 -8.17 5.97 9.38
N PRO A 230 -7.93 5.41 10.58
CA PRO A 230 -8.99 4.84 11.42
C PRO A 230 -10.15 5.81 11.70
N ASP A 231 -9.87 7.08 11.96
CA ASP A 231 -10.84 8.15 12.21
C ASP A 231 -11.60 8.59 10.96
N LYS A 232 -11.10 8.25 9.77
CA LYS A 232 -11.69 8.54 8.47
C LYS A 232 -12.49 7.37 7.87
N LEU A 233 -12.50 6.20 8.52
CA LEU A 233 -13.16 5.00 7.98
C LEU A 233 -14.66 5.17 7.75
N ASN A 234 -15.35 5.92 8.60
CA ASN A 234 -16.78 6.20 8.42
C ASN A 234 -17.03 7.01 7.14
N GLU A 235 -16.28 8.10 6.94
CA GLU A 235 -16.36 8.95 5.74
C GLU A 235 -16.05 8.15 4.47
N ILE A 236 -15.04 7.30 4.52
CA ILE A 236 -14.66 6.42 3.41
C ILE A 236 -15.78 5.42 3.11
N ASN A 237 -16.36 4.79 4.15
CA ASN A 237 -17.46 3.84 3.98
C ASN A 237 -18.70 4.51 3.36
N GLU A 238 -19.02 5.75 3.74
CA GLU A 238 -20.10 6.52 3.13
C GLU A 238 -19.85 6.80 1.65
N LYS A 239 -18.63 7.21 1.28
CA LYS A 239 -18.25 7.36 -0.14
C LYS A 239 -18.37 6.06 -0.91
N ILE A 240 -17.94 4.94 -0.33
CA ILE A 240 -18.07 3.61 -0.97
C ILE A 240 -19.54 3.27 -1.20
N ILE A 241 -20.40 3.49 -0.20
CA ILE A 241 -21.84 3.26 -0.32
C ILE A 241 -22.42 4.13 -1.45
N ASP A 242 -22.08 5.41 -1.52
CA ASP A 242 -22.55 6.31 -2.58
C ASP A 242 -22.17 5.81 -3.99
N TYR A 243 -20.90 5.42 -4.19
CA TYR A 243 -20.45 4.82 -5.46
C TYR A 243 -21.17 3.51 -5.78
N VAL A 244 -21.36 2.65 -4.78
CA VAL A 244 -22.06 1.37 -4.96
C VAL A 244 -23.54 1.59 -5.31
N GLU A 245 -24.21 2.53 -4.66
CA GLU A 245 -25.61 2.89 -4.95
C GLU A 245 -25.75 3.49 -6.35
N ARG A 246 -24.84 4.40 -6.71
CA ARG A 246 -24.85 5.11 -8.00
C ARG A 246 -24.56 4.19 -9.19
N PHE A 247 -23.63 3.24 -9.04
CA PHE A 247 -23.17 2.34 -10.10
C PHE A 247 -23.61 0.88 -9.90
N HIS A 248 -24.66 0.66 -9.11
CA HIS A 248 -25.12 -0.68 -8.72
C HIS A 248 -25.29 -1.63 -9.90
N SER A 249 -26.00 -1.24 -10.95
CA SER A 249 -26.26 -2.10 -12.11
C SER A 249 -24.98 -2.45 -12.88
N ASP A 250 -24.01 -1.53 -12.97
CA ASP A 250 -22.73 -1.79 -13.62
C ASP A 250 -21.87 -2.76 -12.79
N ILE A 251 -21.88 -2.60 -11.46
CA ILE A 251 -21.18 -3.51 -10.55
C ILE A 251 -21.80 -4.90 -10.57
N GLU A 252 -23.13 -5.00 -10.51
CA GLU A 252 -23.87 -6.27 -10.62
C GLU A 252 -23.53 -6.99 -11.94
N PHE A 253 -23.53 -6.25 -13.05
CA PHE A 253 -23.16 -6.78 -14.35
C PHE A 253 -21.71 -7.29 -14.37
N GLN A 254 -20.76 -6.51 -13.85
CA GLN A 254 -19.36 -6.93 -13.75
C GLN A 254 -19.19 -8.18 -12.89
N ILE A 255 -19.89 -8.28 -11.76
CA ILE A 255 -19.89 -9.48 -10.89
C ILE A 255 -20.36 -10.71 -11.69
N SER A 256 -21.45 -10.58 -12.44
CA SER A 256 -21.98 -11.65 -13.29
C SER A 256 -20.97 -12.09 -14.36
N VAL A 257 -20.34 -11.13 -15.04
CA VAL A 257 -19.29 -11.37 -16.03
C VAL A 257 -18.10 -12.10 -15.41
N SER A 258 -17.61 -11.65 -14.25
CA SER A 258 -16.48 -12.27 -13.55
C SER A 258 -16.78 -13.70 -13.11
N LYS A 259 -17.98 -13.96 -12.55
CA LYS A 259 -18.43 -15.33 -12.20
C LYS A 259 -18.50 -16.24 -13.43
N HIS A 260 -18.99 -15.73 -14.56
CA HIS A 260 -19.04 -16.49 -15.80
C HIS A 260 -17.64 -16.86 -16.30
N ARG A 261 -16.70 -15.92 -16.31
CA ARG A 261 -15.30 -16.15 -16.71
C ARG A 261 -14.62 -17.19 -15.84
N GLN A 262 -14.77 -17.10 -14.52
CA GLN A 262 -14.23 -18.10 -13.58
C GLN A 262 -14.76 -19.50 -13.88
N LYS A 263 -16.07 -19.63 -14.11
CA LYS A 263 -16.70 -20.91 -14.45
C LYS A 263 -16.15 -21.49 -15.77
N VAL A 264 -15.97 -20.66 -16.79
CA VAL A 264 -15.38 -21.08 -18.07
C VAL A 264 -13.94 -21.54 -17.88
N HIS A 265 -13.14 -20.80 -17.10
CA HIS A 265 -11.74 -21.15 -16.85
C HIS A 265 -11.60 -22.49 -16.11
N LEU A 266 -12.41 -22.73 -15.08
CA LEU A 266 -12.43 -24.01 -14.35
C LEU A 266 -12.78 -25.18 -15.27
N ASN A 267 -13.83 -25.04 -16.08
CA ASN A 267 -14.25 -26.07 -17.04
C ASN A 267 -13.16 -26.39 -18.08
N GLN A 268 -12.38 -25.39 -18.51
CA GLN A 268 -11.28 -25.59 -19.46
C GLN A 268 -10.09 -26.33 -18.83
N MET A 269 -9.80 -26.11 -17.54
CA MET A 269 -8.74 -26.83 -16.83
C MET A 269 -9.08 -28.31 -16.65
N ASP A 270 -10.31 -28.63 -16.24
CA ASP A 270 -10.80 -30.01 -16.08
C ASP A 270 -10.79 -30.79 -17.40
N SER A 271 -11.03 -30.12 -18.52
CA SER A 271 -11.01 -30.73 -19.86
C SER A 271 -9.60 -31.01 -20.40
N LYS A 272 -8.56 -30.37 -19.84
CA LYS A 272 -7.14 -30.65 -20.18
C LYS A 272 -6.52 -31.73 -19.31
N THR A 273 -7.19 -32.15 -18.23
CA THR A 273 -6.72 -33.21 -17.32
C THR A 273 -7.35 -34.58 -17.61
N LYS A 274 -8.24 -34.66 -18.60
CA LYS A 274 -8.83 -35.90 -19.15
C LYS A 274 -8.23 -36.21 -20.51
#